data_AF-A0A845ZCJ5-F1
#
_entry.id   AF-A0A845ZCJ5-F1
#
_cell.length_a   1.000
_cell.length_b   1.000
_cell.length_c   1.000
_cell.angle_alpha   90.00
_cell.angle_beta   90.00
_cell.angle_gamma   90.00
#
_symmetry.space_group_name_H-M   'P 1'
#
loop_
_entity.id
_entity.type
_entity.pdbx_description
1 polymer ?
#
loop_
_entity_poly.entity_id
_entity_poly.type
_entity_poly.pdbx_seq_one_letter_code
_entity_poly.pdbx_strand_id
1 'polypeptide(L)'
;MTDVFWILISAALVFLMQAGFLCLETGLTRSKNNINVAIKNLTDLGVSILMFWAVGYAIMFGLSWEGWLGYTLFTPDFNQQTIQFTTFFIFQVMFCGTTVTILSGAVAERMRF
;
A
#
# COMPACT_ATOMS: atom_id res chain seq x y z
N MET A 1 10.61 22.06 4.56
CA MET A 1 10.78 21.54 3.17
C MET A 1 11.70 20.33 3.13
N THR A 2 12.79 20.32 3.88
CA THR A 2 13.68 19.16 4.08
C THR A 2 12.95 17.91 4.59
N ASP A 3 11.97 18.05 5.48
CA ASP A 3 11.25 16.89 6.05
C ASP A 3 10.35 16.21 5.03
N VAL A 4 9.68 17.00 4.18
CA VAL A 4 8.85 16.49 3.08
C VAL A 4 9.72 15.69 2.09
N PHE A 5 10.90 16.20 1.77
CA PHE A 5 11.85 15.51 0.90
C PHE A 5 12.32 14.19 1.51
N TRP A 6 12.61 14.17 2.82
CA TRP A 6 12.98 12.95 3.53
C TRP A 6 11.86 11.90 3.54
N ILE A 7 10.62 12.30 3.80
CA ILE A 7 9.46 11.39 3.79
C ILE A 7 9.23 10.84 2.38
N LEU A 8 9.42 11.64 1.34
CA LEU A 8 9.23 11.19 -0.05
C LEU A 8 10.31 10.18 -0.47
N ILE A 9 11.57 10.39 -0.08
CA ILE A 9 12.63 9.39 -0.25
C ILE A 9 12.29 8.12 0.53
N SER A 10 11.83 8.26 1.78
CA SER A 10 11.45 7.12 2.60
C SER A 10 10.30 6.33 1.96
N ALA A 11 9.29 7.01 1.39
CA ALA A 11 8.20 6.37 0.66
C ALA A 11 8.70 5.62 -0.60
N ALA A 12 9.68 6.19 -1.32
CA ALA A 12 10.31 5.52 -2.46
C ALA A 12 11.07 4.25 -2.05
N LEU A 13 11.74 4.26 -0.88
CA LEU A 13 12.38 3.06 -0.32
C LEU A 13 11.36 1.98 0.06
N VAL A 14 10.21 2.36 0.61
CA VAL A 14 9.12 1.40 0.90
C VAL A 14 8.52 0.85 -0.40
N PHE A 15 8.35 1.68 -1.42
CA PHE A 15 7.91 1.21 -2.74
C PHE A 15 8.87 0.16 -3.32
N LEU A 16 10.18 0.30 -3.11
CA LEU A 16 11.16 -0.70 -3.53
C LEU A 16 10.93 -2.06 -2.85
N MET A 17 10.34 -2.11 -1.65
CA MET A 17 9.97 -3.36 -1.00
C MET A 17 8.94 -4.15 -1.81
N GLN A 18 8.02 -3.48 -2.52
CA GLN A 18 7.05 -4.16 -3.38
C GLN A 18 7.74 -4.95 -4.49
N ALA A 19 8.75 -4.36 -5.14
CA ALA A 19 9.56 -5.06 -6.13
C ALA A 19 10.38 -6.20 -5.51
N GLY A 20 10.88 -6.00 -4.28
CA GLY A 20 11.57 -7.04 -3.52
C GLY A 20 10.68 -8.25 -3.25
N PHE A 21 9.45 -8.04 -2.76
CA PHE A 21 8.49 -9.11 -2.51
C PHE A 21 8.05 -9.81 -3.79
N LEU A 22 7.85 -9.07 -4.88
CA LEU A 22 7.55 -9.66 -6.18
C LEU A 22 8.66 -10.63 -6.60
N CYS A 23 9.93 -10.24 -6.51
CA CYS A 23 11.05 -11.12 -6.84
C CYS A 23 11.15 -12.33 -5.89
N LEU A 24 10.89 -12.14 -4.60
CA LEU A 24 10.92 -13.23 -3.61
C LEU A 24 9.80 -14.25 -3.85
N GLU A 25 8.56 -13.80 -4.00
CA GLU A 25 7.41 -14.69 -4.20
C GLU A 25 7.50 -15.43 -5.53
N THR A 26 7.85 -14.73 -6.61
CA THR A 26 8.02 -15.34 -7.92
C THR A 26 9.20 -16.34 -7.95
N GLY A 27 10.29 -16.04 -7.23
CA GLY A 27 11.46 -16.91 -7.12
C GLY A 27 11.25 -18.16 -6.26
N LEU A 28 10.36 -18.11 -5.26
CA LEU A 28 10.02 -19.27 -4.41
C LEU A 28 8.94 -20.17 -5.03
N THR A 29 8.15 -19.65 -5.96
CA THR A 29 7.10 -20.41 -6.64
C THR A 29 7.64 -21.25 -7.80
N ARG A 30 6.91 -22.31 -8.17
CA ARG A 30 7.30 -23.13 -9.33
C ARG A 30 7.31 -22.30 -10.60
N SER A 31 8.27 -22.55 -11.49
CA SER A 31 8.43 -21.86 -12.79
C SER A 31 7.19 -21.90 -13.69
N LYS A 32 6.30 -22.89 -13.48
CA LYS A 32 4.99 -22.98 -14.16
C LYS A 32 4.03 -21.85 -13.76
N ASN A 33 4.12 -21.34 -12.53
CA ASN A 33 3.11 -20.45 -11.94
C ASN A 33 3.68 -19.07 -11.54
N ASN A 34 4.97 -18.84 -11.76
CA ASN A 34 5.68 -17.59 -11.42
C ASN A 34 5.03 -16.35 -12.05
N ILE A 35 4.59 -16.40 -13.31
CA ILE A 35 3.93 -15.28 -14.00
C ILE A 35 2.61 -14.94 -13.32
N ASN A 36 1.83 -15.95 -12.92
CA ASN A 36 0.55 -15.74 -12.26
C ASN A 36 0.74 -15.08 -10.89
N VAL A 37 1.79 -15.46 -10.15
CA VAL A 37 2.14 -14.84 -8.87
C VAL A 37 2.63 -13.40 -9.06
N ALA A 38 3.43 -13.12 -10.09
CA ALA A 38 3.90 -11.77 -10.41
C ALA A 38 2.73 -10.80 -10.69
N ILE A 39 1.76 -11.24 -11.51
CA ILE A 39 0.59 -10.43 -11.86
C ILE A 39 -0.30 -10.19 -10.64
N LYS A 40 -0.41 -11.18 -9.74
CA LYS A 40 -1.15 -11.03 -8.48
C LYS A 40 -0.53 -9.94 -7.61
N ASN A 41 0.78 -10.00 -7.40
CA ASN A 41 1.51 -9.04 -6.59
C ASN A 41 1.39 -7.59 -7.13
N LEU A 42 1.40 -7.43 -8.46
CA LEU A 42 1.16 -6.13 -9.10
C LEU A 42 -0.28 -5.64 -8.93
N THR A 43 -1.25 -6.56 -9.02
CA THR A 43 -2.67 -6.25 -8.83
C THR A 43 -2.96 -5.88 -7.38
N ASP A 44 -2.34 -6.58 -6.42
CA ASP A 44 -2.43 -6.30 -4.99
C ASP A 44 -1.97 -4.87 -4.68
N LEU A 45 -0.87 -4.40 -5.30
CA LEU A 45 -0.44 -3.01 -5.19
C LEU A 45 -1.52 -2.04 -5.66
N GLY A 46 -2.08 -2.24 -6.85
CA GLY A 46 -3.12 -1.36 -7.39
C GLY A 46 -4.40 -1.32 -6.55
N VAL A 47 -4.87 -2.49 -6.11
CA VAL A 47 -6.05 -2.62 -5.26
C VAL A 47 -5.81 -2.00 -3.89
N SER A 48 -4.61 -2.19 -3.30
CA SER A 48 -4.27 -1.60 -2.01
C SER A 48 -4.31 -0.07 -2.06
N ILE A 49 -3.79 0.56 -3.13
CA ILE A 49 -3.82 2.02 -3.31
C ILE A 49 -5.26 2.52 -3.41
N LEU A 50 -6.10 1.88 -4.22
CA LEU A 50 -7.50 2.27 -4.39
C LEU A 50 -8.31 2.12 -3.10
N MET A 51 -8.15 0.99 -2.40
CA MET A 51 -8.86 0.73 -1.13
C MET A 51 -8.39 1.68 -0.02
N PHE A 52 -7.10 1.96 0.04
CA PHE A 52 -6.56 2.91 1.01
C PHE A 52 -7.03 4.34 0.73
N TRP A 53 -7.10 4.74 -0.54
CA TRP A 53 -7.66 6.04 -0.92
C TRP A 53 -9.15 6.16 -0.62
N ALA A 54 -9.95 5.13 -0.93
CA ALA A 54 -11.39 5.18 -0.74
C ALA A 54 -11.79 5.20 0.75
N VAL A 55 -11.18 4.31 1.55
CA VAL A 55 -11.65 4.02 2.92
C VAL A 55 -10.49 3.97 3.93
N GLY A 56 -9.34 3.39 3.56
CA GLY A 56 -8.27 3.11 4.53
C GLY A 56 -7.71 4.36 5.22
N TYR A 57 -7.56 5.47 4.49
CA TYR A 57 -7.08 6.72 5.07
C TYR A 57 -8.07 7.33 6.07
N ALA A 58 -9.37 7.27 5.75
CA ALA A 58 -10.43 7.77 6.62
C ALA A 58 -10.47 7.02 7.96
N ILE A 59 -10.34 5.70 7.91
CA ILE A 59 -10.36 4.84 9.11
C ILE A 59 -9.14 5.10 9.99
N MET A 60 -7.95 5.28 9.40
CA MET A 60 -6.69 5.37 10.13
C MET A 60 -6.37 6.78 10.64
N PHE A 61 -6.67 7.82 9.86
CA PHE A 61 -6.30 9.22 10.15
C PHE A 61 -7.48 10.18 10.18
N GLY A 62 -8.71 9.69 10.03
CA GLY A 62 -9.92 10.48 10.24
C GLY A 62 -10.10 10.85 11.72
N LEU A 63 -11.07 11.74 11.97
CA LEU A 63 -11.40 12.18 13.32
C LEU A 63 -11.91 10.97 14.13
N SER A 64 -11.33 10.76 15.30
CA SER A 64 -11.54 9.53 16.06
C SER A 64 -12.90 9.53 16.74
N TRP A 65 -13.67 8.47 16.52
CA TRP A 65 -14.80 8.10 17.37
C TRP A 65 -14.25 7.39 18.60
N GLU A 66 -14.19 8.11 19.74
CA GLU A 66 -13.78 7.56 21.05
C GLU A 66 -12.41 6.85 21.06
N GLY A 67 -11.55 7.17 20.08
CA GLY A 67 -10.21 6.57 19.94
C GLY A 67 -10.16 5.22 19.21
N TRP A 68 -11.28 4.69 18.72
CA TRP A 68 -11.34 3.38 18.06
C TRP A 68 -11.22 3.46 16.55
N LEU A 69 -11.99 4.33 15.90
CA LEU A 69 -12.07 4.42 14.43
C LEU A 69 -12.16 5.87 13.95
N GLY A 70 -11.48 6.20 12.87
CA GLY A 70 -11.69 7.44 12.14
C GLY A 70 -12.98 7.41 11.31
N TYR A 71 -13.80 8.45 11.38
CA TYR A 71 -15.08 8.53 10.65
C TYR A 71 -15.16 9.70 9.65
N THR A 72 -14.08 10.45 9.46
CA THR A 72 -14.01 11.57 8.51
C THR A 72 -12.89 11.35 7.49
N LEU A 73 -12.89 12.12 6.40
CA LEU A 73 -11.91 12.03 5.29
C LEU A 73 -12.04 10.78 4.39
N PHE A 74 -13.27 10.33 4.12
CA PHE A 74 -13.50 9.42 3.00
C PHE A 74 -13.20 10.12 1.68
N THR A 75 -12.46 9.46 0.77
CA THR A 75 -12.00 10.02 -0.51
C THR A 75 -11.35 11.41 -0.39
N PRO A 76 -10.13 11.52 0.21
CA PRO A 76 -9.48 12.81 0.37
C PRO A 76 -9.22 13.44 -1.01
N ASP A 77 -9.70 14.67 -1.20
CA ASP A 77 -9.41 15.47 -2.39
C ASP A 77 -8.04 16.13 -2.24
N PHE A 78 -7.10 15.77 -3.10
CA PHE A 78 -5.72 16.26 -3.06
C PHE A 78 -5.55 17.69 -3.59
N ASN A 79 -6.58 18.27 -4.21
CA ASN A 79 -6.49 19.61 -4.81
C ASN A 79 -6.52 20.75 -3.77
N GLN A 80 -7.11 20.52 -2.60
CA GLN A 80 -7.25 21.52 -1.54
C GLN A 80 -6.30 21.29 -0.34
N GLN A 81 -5.45 20.25 -0.41
CA GLN A 81 -4.67 19.78 0.74
C GLN A 81 -3.24 20.28 0.73
N THR A 82 -2.66 20.39 1.93
CA THR A 82 -1.26 20.82 2.10
C THR A 82 -0.31 19.76 1.54
N ILE A 83 0.82 20.17 0.96
CA ILE A 83 1.86 19.27 0.43
C ILE A 83 2.25 18.18 1.45
N GLN A 84 2.39 18.55 2.73
CA GLN A 84 2.71 17.63 3.81
C GLN A 84 1.65 16.53 4.01
N PHE A 85 0.37 16.84 3.82
CA PHE A 85 -0.72 15.86 3.91
C PHE A 85 -0.59 14.82 2.80
N THR A 86 -0.39 15.28 1.55
CA THR A 86 -0.25 14.38 0.39
C THR A 86 1.01 13.51 0.51
N THR A 87 2.13 14.07 0.97
CA THR A 87 3.35 13.27 1.18
C THR A 87 3.18 12.24 2.29
N PHE A 88 2.49 12.58 3.38
CA PHE A 88 2.17 11.63 4.44
C PHE A 88 1.20 10.54 3.96
N PHE A 89 0.19 10.89 3.15
CA PHE A 89 -0.70 9.93 2.52
C PHE A 89 0.09 8.92 1.66
N ILE A 90 0.99 9.40 0.80
CA ILE A 90 1.83 8.56 -0.07
C ILE A 90 2.71 7.62 0.77
N PHE A 91 3.25 8.09 1.89
CA PHE A 91 4.04 7.25 2.78
C PHE A 91 3.18 6.12 3.37
N GLN A 92 1.99 6.42 3.86
CA GLN A 92 1.12 5.45 4.53
C GLN A 92 0.51 4.42 3.58
N VAL A 93 0.13 4.82 2.37
CA VAL A 93 -0.39 3.88 1.37
C VAL A 93 0.65 2.82 0.98
N MET A 94 1.95 3.18 0.99
CA MET A 94 3.04 2.21 0.71
C MET A 94 3.18 1.17 1.82
N PHE A 95 2.98 1.53 3.10
CA PHE A 95 2.94 0.56 4.21
C PHE A 95 1.73 -0.37 4.12
N CYS A 96 0.57 0.18 3.77
CA CYS A 96 -0.64 -0.61 3.53
C CYS A 96 -0.39 -1.64 2.42
N GLY A 97 0.13 -1.20 1.26
CA GLY A 97 0.48 -2.08 0.15
C GLY A 97 1.47 -3.17 0.55
N THR A 98 2.54 -2.81 1.26
CA THR A 98 3.54 -3.78 1.74
C THR A 98 2.92 -4.87 2.63
N THR A 99 1.96 -4.51 3.49
CA THR A 99 1.28 -5.45 4.37
C THR A 99 0.40 -6.43 3.59
N VAL A 100 -0.30 -5.95 2.56
CA VAL A 100 -1.11 -6.80 1.66
C VAL A 100 -0.21 -7.80 0.93
N THR A 101 0.97 -7.37 0.50
CA THR A 101 1.92 -8.22 -0.21
C THR A 101 2.45 -9.34 0.67
N ILE A 102 2.81 -9.07 1.93
CA ILE A 102 3.21 -10.10 2.90
C ILE A 102 2.12 -11.18 3.05
N LEU A 103 0.85 -10.77 3.09
CA LEU A 103 -0.28 -11.69 3.15
C LEU A 103 -0.42 -12.50 1.85
N SER A 104 -0.20 -11.88 0.69
CA SER A 104 -0.27 -12.55 -0.61
C SER A 104 0.74 -13.69 -0.72
N GLY A 105 1.97 -13.46 -0.28
CA GLY A 105 3.03 -14.48 -0.23
C GLY A 105 2.69 -15.66 0.67
N ALA A 106 2.02 -15.44 1.81
CA ALA A 106 1.59 -16.52 2.71
C ALA A 106 0.55 -17.46 2.06
N VAL A 107 -0.17 -16.98 1.05
CA VAL A 107 -1.26 -17.71 0.38
C VAL A 107 -0.89 -18.09 -1.06
N ALA A 108 0.38 -17.94 -1.44
CA ALA A 108 0.87 -18.30 -2.77
C ALA A 108 0.55 -19.76 -3.13
N GLU A 109 0.23 -19.98 -4.41
CA GLU A 109 -0.12 -21.29 -5.03
C GLU A 109 -1.41 -21.99 -4.56
N ARG A 110 -2.09 -21.52 -3.50
CA ARG A 110 -3.30 -22.19 -2.96
C ARG A 110 -4.62 -21.46 -3.20
N MET A 111 -4.58 -20.22 -3.66
CA MET A 111 -5.79 -19.46 -4.00
C MET A 111 -5.93 -19.24 -5.51
N ARG A 112 -7.18 -19.23 -5.95
CA ARG A 112 -7.54 -18.78 -7.29
C ARG A 112 -7.45 -17.25 -7.33
N PHE A 113 -7.10 -16.75 -8.51
CA PHE A 113 -7.11 -15.32 -8.79
C PHE A 113 -8.54 -14.77 -8.70
#